data_AF-A0A1I6FTW3-F1
#
_entry.id   AF-A0A1I6FTW3-F1
#
_cell.length_a   1.000
_cell.length_b   1.000
_cell.length_c   1.000
_cell.angle_alpha   90.00
_cell.angle_beta   90.00
_cell.angle_gamma   90.00
#
_symmetry.space_group_name_H-M   'P 1'
#
loop_
_entity.id
_entity.type
_entity.pdbx_description
1 polymer ?
#
loop_
_entity_poly.entity_id
_entity_poly.type
_entity_poly.pdbx_seq_one_letter_code
_entity_poly.pdbx_strand_id
1 'polypeptide(L)'
;MSNLTSPFTGFSASIVCSAGVLLLGLGSAMAQQSAPVVLEAKDGSTSVAGQLVGFENNIYVLETEDMGRIQISGDNVICTGAICPVIPDAVVAVEPQFGIYGSRTVGTTLIPNLLRGYAESVGATYEIAATEDPAERIVRLINADGSLRAEIDLQTRGSGSAFPALADGYADIGVADRRMKDSDVAKIAAAGIPDLRDSAEETVLGVDGIVMITHPDNPVRNLTSLEIAKIWSGEITNWLELGGGDVPISVNSFGEGSGDRAVMMDALVRPNGRDETVAVTRWSAYQDMVNAVMGDKGGIGFVGRWLARTNDVNLLAIREDCGLLSPPTDFRMKIEGYALSRRLYAYSRPGDIHPEAQAFLDWTLTTPAQAFIKESNFVDRDLERMRLEDMGMMLVHTAAVEPDFDGAQYSDMMRQLRGADRLSVSFRFNTGSSNLDVESIRNVQELAVRMKAGEFDGFEVLLVGFADSVGDRVRNTRLAQNRAEAVRSILAQSLSAADNARLLPISYGELLPLSCNDSEVGRERNRRVEVWLRLPNSRTVSR
;
A
#
# COMPACT_ATOMS: atom_id res chain seq x y z
N MET A 1 24.94 56.62 10.89
CA MET A 1 25.54 57.95 10.65
C MET A 1 25.72 58.07 9.14
N SER A 2 24.71 58.61 8.43
CA SER A 2 24.63 60.02 7.94
C SER A 2 25.66 60.29 6.83
N ASN A 3 25.36 60.84 5.65
CA ASN A 3 24.17 61.51 5.14
C ASN A 3 24.37 61.89 3.65
N LEU A 4 23.27 61.80 2.87
CA LEU A 4 22.71 62.82 1.95
C LEU A 4 23.40 63.22 0.63
N THR A 5 22.61 63.20 -0.46
CA THR A 5 22.10 64.36 -1.27
C THR A 5 21.41 63.82 -2.56
N SER A 6 20.06 63.81 -2.70
CA SER A 6 19.14 64.86 -3.22
C SER A 6 18.91 64.82 -4.77
N PRO A 7 17.93 65.51 -5.42
CA PRO A 7 16.50 65.78 -5.14
C PRO A 7 15.55 65.77 -6.40
N PHE A 8 14.26 66.21 -6.21
CA PHE A 8 13.26 66.78 -7.16
C PHE A 8 12.14 65.88 -7.79
N THR A 9 10.89 65.94 -7.27
CA THR A 9 9.63 66.66 -7.71
C THR A 9 8.85 65.99 -8.86
N GLY A 10 7.51 65.91 -8.92
CA GLY A 10 6.36 66.49 -8.22
C GLY A 10 5.07 66.23 -9.03
N PHE A 11 3.92 66.73 -8.53
CA PHE A 11 2.54 66.75 -9.10
C PHE A 11 1.66 65.50 -8.90
N SER A 12 0.35 65.55 -8.63
CA SER A 12 -0.58 66.56 -8.07
C SER A 12 -1.92 65.87 -7.85
N ALA A 13 -2.57 66.13 -6.71
CA ALA A 13 -3.96 65.75 -6.44
C ALA A 13 -4.94 66.66 -7.18
N SER A 14 -6.09 66.13 -7.60
CA SER A 14 -7.23 66.93 -8.05
C SER A 14 -8.51 66.39 -7.45
N ILE A 15 -9.14 67.26 -6.67
CA ILE A 15 -10.46 67.18 -6.06
C ILE A 15 -11.47 67.60 -7.12
N VAL A 16 -12.56 66.85 -7.29
CA VAL A 16 -13.75 67.33 -7.99
C VAL A 16 -14.98 67.06 -7.11
N CYS A 17 -15.46 68.13 -6.48
CA CYS A 17 -16.85 68.27 -6.06
C CYS A 17 -17.73 68.43 -7.30
N SER A 18 -18.90 67.78 -7.34
CA SER A 18 -20.02 68.25 -8.16
C SER A 18 -21.35 67.83 -7.53
N ALA A 19 -22.25 68.80 -7.53
CA ALA A 19 -23.52 68.86 -6.83
C ALA A 19 -24.57 67.88 -7.38
N GLY A 20 -25.52 67.53 -6.51
CA GLY A 20 -26.60 66.61 -6.81
C GLY A 20 -27.68 67.17 -7.74
N VAL A 21 -28.42 66.24 -8.32
CA VAL A 21 -29.74 66.46 -8.90
C VAL A 21 -30.62 65.28 -8.47
N LEU A 22 -31.65 65.58 -7.68
CA LEU A 22 -32.77 64.69 -7.39
C LEU A 22 -33.54 64.42 -8.68
N LEU A 23 -33.72 63.16 -9.05
CA LEU A 23 -34.73 62.72 -10.02
C LEU A 23 -35.48 61.52 -9.46
N LEU A 24 -36.71 61.79 -9.05
CA LEU A 24 -37.75 60.83 -8.67
C LEU A 24 -38.11 59.98 -9.90
N GLY A 25 -37.81 58.68 -9.85
CA GLY A 25 -38.33 57.67 -10.77
C GLY A 25 -39.17 56.65 -10.01
N LEU A 26 -40.49 56.74 -10.18
CA LEU A 26 -41.48 55.74 -9.77
C LEU A 26 -41.58 54.65 -10.85
N GLY A 27 -41.66 53.38 -10.42
CA GLY A 27 -42.02 52.21 -11.22
C GLY A 27 -40.82 51.29 -11.52
N SER A 28 -40.80 49.99 -11.22
CA SER A 28 -41.81 49.07 -10.71
C SER A 28 -41.05 47.93 -10.02
N ALA A 29 -41.30 47.68 -8.74
CA ALA A 29 -40.81 46.46 -8.09
C ALA A 29 -41.48 45.27 -8.77
N MET A 30 -40.68 44.37 -9.35
CA MET A 30 -41.18 43.07 -9.77
C MET A 30 -41.75 42.36 -8.56
N ALA A 31 -43.02 41.97 -8.65
CA ALA A 31 -43.64 41.09 -7.68
C ALA A 31 -42.88 39.76 -7.67
N GLN A 32 -42.14 39.51 -6.60
CA GLN A 32 -41.49 38.22 -6.35
C GLN A 32 -42.60 37.21 -6.08
N GLN A 33 -42.69 36.18 -6.92
CA GLN A 33 -43.70 35.12 -6.80
C GLN A 33 -43.54 34.41 -5.46
N SER A 34 -44.54 34.59 -4.59
CA SER A 34 -44.68 33.90 -3.30
C SER A 34 -45.31 32.52 -3.55
N ALA A 35 -44.48 31.47 -3.54
CA ALA A 35 -44.95 30.08 -3.56
C ALA A 35 -44.62 29.43 -2.21
N PRO A 36 -45.52 28.60 -1.63
CA PRO A 36 -45.26 27.96 -0.35
C PRO A 36 -44.11 26.95 -0.47
N VAL A 37 -43.30 26.86 0.58
CA VAL A 37 -42.24 25.85 0.76
C VAL A 37 -42.52 25.04 2.01
N VAL A 38 -41.99 23.81 2.05
CA VAL A 38 -42.04 22.94 3.22
C VAL A 38 -40.62 22.66 3.68
N LEU A 39 -40.34 22.94 4.96
CA LEU A 39 -39.10 22.55 5.63
C LEU A 39 -39.36 21.31 6.48
N GLU A 40 -38.73 20.21 6.13
CA GLU A 40 -38.82 18.93 6.85
C GLU A 40 -37.51 18.67 7.60
N ALA A 41 -37.57 18.30 8.88
CA ALA A 41 -36.38 17.92 9.62
C ALA A 41 -35.72 16.69 8.96
N LYS A 42 -34.38 16.66 8.87
CA LYS A 42 -33.64 15.55 8.24
C LYS A 42 -33.88 14.19 8.90
N ASP A 43 -34.29 14.19 10.17
CA ASP A 43 -34.67 13.00 10.93
C ASP A 43 -36.15 12.58 10.73
N GLY A 44 -36.91 13.31 9.91
CA GLY A 44 -38.33 13.08 9.62
C GLY A 44 -39.27 13.38 10.79
N SER A 45 -38.78 13.99 11.87
CA SER A 45 -39.56 14.16 13.11
C SER A 45 -40.62 15.26 13.03
N THR A 46 -40.41 16.28 12.19
CA THR A 46 -41.26 17.47 12.13
C THR A 46 -41.19 18.13 10.75
N SER A 47 -42.30 18.70 10.29
CA SER A 47 -42.36 19.49 9.06
C SER A 47 -43.09 20.82 9.30
N VAL A 48 -42.62 21.89 8.67
CA VAL A 48 -43.25 23.22 8.74
C VAL A 48 -43.44 23.77 7.34
N ALA A 49 -44.67 24.16 7.01
CA ALA A 49 -45.02 24.77 5.73
C ALA A 49 -45.26 26.28 5.89
N GLY A 50 -44.80 27.08 4.93
CA GLY A 50 -44.99 28.52 4.95
C GLY A 50 -44.53 29.22 3.67
N GLN A 51 -44.76 30.52 3.59
CA GLN A 51 -44.25 31.38 2.52
C GLN A 51 -42.79 31.73 2.81
N LEU A 52 -41.88 31.49 1.86
CA LEU A 52 -40.48 31.87 2.01
C LEU A 52 -40.31 33.38 1.85
N VAL A 53 -39.95 34.07 2.94
CA VAL A 53 -39.77 35.53 2.98
C VAL A 53 -38.31 35.91 2.76
N GLY A 54 -37.36 35.03 3.10
CA GLY A 54 -35.94 35.26 2.89
C GLY A 54 -35.08 34.04 3.24
N PHE A 55 -33.86 34.03 2.70
CA PHE A 55 -32.83 33.05 3.02
C PHE A 55 -31.47 33.75 3.03
N GLU A 56 -30.85 33.83 4.21
CA GLU A 56 -29.53 34.44 4.41
C GLU A 56 -28.74 33.63 5.43
N ASN A 57 -27.43 33.46 5.23
CA ASN A 57 -26.53 32.75 6.16
C ASN A 57 -27.03 31.36 6.60
N ASN A 58 -27.57 30.57 5.67
CA ASN A 58 -28.18 29.27 5.92
C ASN A 58 -29.40 29.28 6.87
N ILE A 59 -30.11 30.40 6.99
CA ILE A 59 -31.33 30.51 7.80
C ILE A 59 -32.54 30.78 6.89
N TYR A 60 -33.54 29.92 6.97
CA TYR A 60 -34.84 30.11 6.32
C TYR A 60 -35.73 31.01 7.15
N VAL A 61 -36.31 32.03 6.53
CA VAL A 61 -37.33 32.89 7.15
C VAL A 61 -38.67 32.59 6.49
N LEU A 62 -39.55 31.90 7.21
CA LEU A 62 -40.89 31.55 6.74
C LEU A 62 -41.95 32.44 7.39
N GLU A 63 -42.97 32.79 6.63
CA GLU A 63 -44.24 33.29 7.16
C GLU A 63 -45.27 32.17 7.10
N THR A 64 -45.67 31.71 8.29
CA THR A 64 -46.62 30.60 8.46
C THR A 64 -47.98 31.13 8.88
N GLU A 65 -49.06 30.42 8.50
CA GLU A 65 -50.42 30.85 8.84
C GLU A 65 -50.67 30.82 10.36
N ASP A 66 -50.11 29.84 11.07
CA ASP A 66 -50.40 29.60 12.49
C ASP A 66 -49.36 30.18 13.45
N MET A 67 -48.09 30.25 13.05
CA MET A 67 -46.98 30.67 13.94
C MET A 67 -46.41 32.04 13.58
N GLY A 68 -46.93 32.68 12.53
CA GLY A 68 -46.37 33.93 12.01
C GLY A 68 -44.97 33.73 11.44
N ARG A 69 -44.12 34.75 11.56
CA ARG A 69 -42.76 34.75 10.99
C ARG A 69 -41.79 33.96 11.86
N ILE A 70 -41.25 32.88 11.33
CA ILE A 70 -40.33 31.97 12.02
C ILE A 70 -38.99 31.92 11.29
N GLN A 71 -37.92 31.62 12.03
CA GLN A 71 -36.57 31.44 11.51
C GLN A 71 -36.09 30.02 11.83
N ILE A 72 -35.62 29.29 10.82
CA ILE A 72 -35.21 27.89 10.94
C ILE A 72 -33.82 27.75 10.32
N SER A 73 -32.86 27.17 11.06
CA SER A 73 -31.53 26.84 10.50
C SER A 73 -31.65 25.76 9.44
N GLY A 74 -30.97 25.96 8.32
CA GLY A 74 -30.85 25.03 7.20
C GLY A 74 -30.00 23.79 7.50
N ASP A 75 -29.22 23.77 8.59
CA ASP A 75 -28.32 22.66 8.91
C ASP A 75 -29.06 21.32 9.07
N ASN A 76 -30.30 21.38 9.58
CA ASN A 76 -31.07 20.20 9.99
C ASN A 76 -32.40 20.03 9.24
N VAL A 77 -32.65 20.81 8.19
CA VAL A 77 -33.91 20.73 7.43
C VAL A 77 -33.69 20.57 5.93
N ILE A 78 -34.61 19.88 5.29
CA ILE A 78 -34.71 19.70 3.85
C ILE A 78 -35.83 20.62 3.36
N CYS A 79 -35.49 21.56 2.48
CA CYS A 79 -36.48 22.43 1.84
C CYS A 79 -37.04 21.77 0.58
N THR A 80 -38.36 21.67 0.50
CA THR A 80 -39.08 21.23 -0.71
C THR A 80 -40.05 22.31 -1.18
N GLY A 81 -40.04 22.60 -2.48
CA GLY A 81 -40.86 23.66 -3.09
C GLY A 81 -40.17 24.34 -4.27
N ALA A 82 -40.96 24.97 -5.15
CA ALA A 82 -40.48 25.55 -6.40
C ALA A 82 -39.51 26.74 -6.23
N ILE A 83 -39.48 27.35 -5.04
CA ILE A 83 -38.64 28.51 -4.71
C ILE A 83 -37.63 28.22 -3.59
N CYS A 84 -37.43 26.95 -3.22
CA CYS A 84 -36.36 26.59 -2.30
C CYS A 84 -35.02 27.05 -2.89
N PRO A 85 -34.20 27.81 -2.16
CA PRO A 85 -32.88 28.20 -2.61
C PRO A 85 -32.10 26.92 -2.96
N VAL A 86 -31.53 26.88 -4.15
CA VAL A 86 -30.51 25.89 -4.46
C VAL A 86 -29.33 26.28 -3.60
N ILE A 87 -29.20 25.65 -2.44
CA ILE A 87 -27.95 25.63 -1.69
C ILE A 87 -27.02 24.83 -2.61
N PRO A 88 -26.03 25.46 -3.27
CA PRO A 88 -25.01 24.68 -3.95
C PRO A 88 -24.48 23.75 -2.88
N ASP A 89 -24.45 22.43 -3.14
CA ASP A 89 -23.83 21.45 -2.25
C ASP A 89 -22.64 22.13 -1.61
N ALA A 90 -22.68 22.29 -0.28
CA ALA A 90 -21.69 23.06 0.43
C ALA A 90 -20.34 22.51 -0.04
N VAL A 91 -19.63 23.30 -0.85
CA VAL A 91 -18.22 23.08 -1.11
C VAL A 91 -17.65 23.31 0.27
N VAL A 92 -17.53 22.23 1.04
CA VAL A 92 -16.74 22.23 2.26
C VAL A 92 -15.42 22.76 1.77
N ALA A 93 -15.09 23.99 2.16
CA ALA A 93 -13.77 24.53 1.94
C ALA A 93 -12.87 23.64 2.77
N VAL A 94 -12.40 22.56 2.16
CA VAL A 94 -11.52 21.61 2.80
C VAL A 94 -10.29 22.41 3.15
N GLU A 95 -10.01 22.58 4.44
CA GLU A 95 -8.75 23.15 4.84
C GLU A 95 -7.68 22.31 4.15
N PRO A 96 -6.70 22.91 3.44
CA PRO A 96 -5.74 22.15 2.63
C PRO A 96 -4.85 21.22 3.48
N GLN A 97 -5.07 21.15 4.78
CA GLN A 97 -4.22 20.50 5.74
C GLN A 97 -4.70 19.10 6.10
N PHE A 98 -3.79 18.13 6.01
CA PHE A 98 -4.00 16.77 6.50
C PHE A 98 -2.69 16.13 6.98
N GLY A 99 -2.78 15.09 7.79
CA GLY A 99 -1.59 14.42 8.35
C GLY A 99 -1.28 13.06 7.71
N ILE A 100 0.01 12.76 7.51
CA ILE A 100 0.52 11.42 7.19
C ILE A 100 1.53 10.95 8.25
N TYR A 101 1.14 10.00 9.09
CA TYR A 101 1.90 9.65 10.30
C TYR A 101 2.28 8.16 10.32
N GLY A 102 3.47 7.81 10.80
CA GLY A 102 3.82 6.41 11.07
C GLY A 102 5.28 6.02 10.82
N SER A 103 5.47 4.92 10.08
CA SER A 103 6.78 4.27 9.83
C SER A 103 7.86 5.25 9.39
N ARG A 104 9.06 5.12 9.97
CA ARG A 104 10.26 5.83 9.52
C ARG A 104 10.70 5.37 8.13
N THR A 105 10.72 4.06 7.91
CA THR A 105 11.13 3.46 6.62
C THR A 105 10.25 3.97 5.47
N VAL A 106 8.93 3.91 5.66
CA VAL A 106 7.96 4.34 4.63
C VAL A 106 7.88 5.85 4.55
N GLY A 107 7.76 6.54 5.69
CA GLY A 107 7.52 7.98 5.72
C GLY A 107 8.74 8.85 5.41
N THR A 108 9.97 8.37 5.59
CA THR A 108 11.18 9.17 5.29
C THR A 108 11.57 9.10 3.81
N THR A 109 11.28 8.00 3.12
CA THR A 109 11.73 7.78 1.73
C THR A 109 10.58 7.65 0.76
N LEU A 110 9.67 6.69 1.00
CA LEU A 110 8.62 6.33 0.05
C LEU A 110 7.54 7.42 -0.08
N ILE A 111 7.00 7.89 1.04
CA ILE A 111 5.91 8.89 1.02
C ILE A 111 6.32 10.22 0.39
N PRO A 112 7.49 10.83 0.74
CA PRO A 112 7.95 12.04 0.06
C PRO A 112 8.06 11.86 -1.46
N ASN A 113 8.56 10.72 -1.92
CA ASN A 113 8.70 10.49 -3.36
C ASN A 113 7.35 10.28 -4.05
N LEU A 114 6.42 9.56 -3.40
CA LEU A 114 5.06 9.41 -3.89
C LEU A 114 4.33 10.76 -3.94
N LEU A 115 4.46 11.61 -2.91
CA LEU A 115 3.85 12.94 -2.89
C LEU A 115 4.40 13.84 -4.00
N ARG A 116 5.70 13.73 -4.31
CA ARG A 116 6.30 14.42 -5.46
C ARG A 116 5.66 13.96 -6.77
N GLY A 117 5.54 12.65 -6.99
CA GLY A 117 4.91 12.12 -8.20
C GLY A 117 3.42 12.45 -8.31
N TYR A 118 2.72 12.46 -7.18
CA TYR A 118 1.34 12.90 -7.11
C TYR A 118 1.21 14.37 -7.52
N ALA A 119 2.07 15.25 -6.98
CA ALA A 119 2.12 16.66 -7.35
C ALA A 119 2.31 16.84 -8.87
N GLU A 120 3.26 16.11 -9.46
CA GLU A 120 3.51 16.10 -10.90
C GLU A 120 2.24 15.69 -11.68
N SER A 121 1.55 14.64 -11.23
CA SER A 121 0.35 14.11 -11.90
C SER A 121 -0.84 15.08 -11.91
N VAL A 122 -0.90 15.98 -10.92
CA VAL A 122 -1.99 16.94 -10.76
C VAL A 122 -1.59 18.37 -11.16
N GLY A 123 -0.41 18.55 -11.76
CA GLY A 123 0.11 19.83 -12.23
C GLY A 123 0.48 20.81 -11.11
N ALA A 124 0.81 20.29 -9.92
CA ALA A 124 1.26 21.07 -8.77
C ALA A 124 2.79 20.99 -8.60
N THR A 125 3.39 21.98 -7.94
CA THR A 125 4.76 21.90 -7.47
C THR A 125 4.81 21.27 -6.08
N TYR A 126 5.92 20.61 -5.78
CA TYR A 126 6.17 19.93 -4.52
C TYR A 126 7.28 20.66 -3.74
N GLU A 127 7.01 21.00 -2.49
CA GLU A 127 7.98 21.56 -1.56
C GLU A 127 7.98 20.77 -0.25
N ILE A 128 9.14 20.52 0.33
CA ILE A 128 9.27 19.89 1.66
C ILE A 128 10.17 20.74 2.55
N ALA A 129 9.66 21.07 3.74
CA ALA A 129 10.35 21.87 4.75
C ALA A 129 10.66 21.02 5.99
N ALA A 130 11.87 21.17 6.51
CA ALA A 130 12.23 20.64 7.83
C ALA A 130 11.60 21.50 8.94
N THR A 131 11.18 20.86 10.01
CA THR A 131 10.79 21.54 11.26
C THR A 131 11.90 21.41 12.30
N GLU A 132 11.69 21.96 13.50
CA GLU A 132 12.60 21.77 14.63
C GLU A 132 12.66 20.31 15.08
N ASP A 133 11.59 19.53 14.87
CA ASP A 133 11.58 18.10 15.12
C ASP A 133 12.11 17.34 13.89
N PRO A 134 13.21 16.59 14.00
CA PRO A 134 13.75 15.84 12.86
C PRO A 134 12.81 14.75 12.34
N ALA A 135 11.83 14.30 13.14
CA ALA A 135 10.82 13.33 12.75
C ALA A 135 9.60 13.94 12.04
N GLU A 136 9.51 15.27 11.98
CA GLU A 136 8.39 16.01 11.38
C GLU A 136 8.87 16.80 10.16
N ARG A 137 8.03 16.82 9.12
CA ARG A 137 8.24 17.58 7.89
C ARG A 137 6.92 18.17 7.45
N ILE A 138 6.95 19.38 6.90
CA ILE A 138 5.79 19.97 6.26
C ILE A 138 5.97 19.89 4.75
N VAL A 139 5.07 19.21 4.07
CA VAL A 139 5.03 19.12 2.61
C VAL A 139 3.96 20.06 2.08
N ARG A 140 4.26 20.86 1.07
CA ARG A 140 3.29 21.75 0.40
C ARG A 140 3.16 21.38 -1.06
N LEU A 141 1.91 21.25 -1.50
CA LEU A 141 1.54 21.15 -2.91
C LEU A 141 0.95 22.49 -3.34
N ILE A 142 1.54 23.10 -4.37
CA ILE A 142 1.14 24.44 -4.83
C ILE A 142 0.69 24.33 -6.29
N ASN A 143 -0.51 24.83 -6.59
CA ASN A 143 -1.04 24.82 -7.96
C ASN A 143 -0.22 25.76 -8.87
N ALA A 144 -0.36 25.59 -10.18
CA ALA A 144 0.32 26.43 -11.17
C ALA A 144 0.00 27.94 -11.05
N ASP A 145 -1.14 28.30 -10.45
CA ASP A 145 -1.55 29.69 -10.18
C ASP A 145 -0.97 30.26 -8.86
N GLY A 146 -0.19 29.46 -8.13
CA GLY A 146 0.40 29.83 -6.85
C GLY A 146 -0.49 29.60 -5.62
N SER A 147 -1.73 29.11 -5.80
CA SER A 147 -2.60 28.77 -4.67
C SER A 147 -2.12 27.49 -3.96
N LEU A 148 -2.24 27.47 -2.62
CA LEU A 148 -1.96 26.28 -1.82
C LEU A 148 -3.04 25.22 -2.08
N ARG A 149 -2.63 24.06 -2.59
CA ARG A 149 -3.50 22.91 -2.81
C ARG A 149 -3.60 22.02 -1.58
N ALA A 150 -2.45 21.73 -0.99
CA ALA A 150 -2.35 20.90 0.20
C ALA A 150 -1.14 21.31 1.05
N GLU A 151 -1.29 21.27 2.36
CA GLU A 151 -0.21 21.32 3.34
C GLU A 151 -0.28 20.05 4.19
N ILE A 152 0.77 19.23 4.15
CA ILE A 152 0.75 17.89 4.72
C ILE A 152 1.73 17.85 5.87
N ASP A 153 1.24 17.54 7.06
CA ASP A 153 2.08 17.23 8.22
C ASP A 153 2.54 15.78 8.15
N LEU A 154 3.82 15.57 7.89
CA LEU A 154 4.44 14.25 7.75
C LEU A 154 5.25 13.92 9.01
N GLN A 155 4.76 12.96 9.80
CA GLN A 155 5.43 12.52 11.03
C GLN A 155 5.92 11.07 10.98
N THR A 156 7.21 10.88 11.23
CA THR A 156 7.93 9.61 11.08
C THR A 156 8.39 9.06 12.44
N ARG A 157 7.44 8.61 13.27
CA ARG A 157 7.70 8.15 14.65
C ARG A 157 7.65 6.62 14.84
N GLY A 158 7.50 5.87 13.75
CA GLY A 158 7.44 4.41 13.72
C GLY A 158 6.03 3.89 13.45
N SER A 159 5.90 2.67 12.92
CA SER A 159 4.62 2.14 12.43
C SER A 159 3.49 2.11 13.47
N GLY A 160 3.82 1.96 14.76
CA GLY A 160 2.84 1.96 15.84
C GLY A 160 2.25 3.32 16.20
N SER A 161 2.84 4.44 15.73
CA SER A 161 2.35 5.80 15.98
C SER A 161 1.27 6.24 14.99
N ALA A 162 1.12 5.55 13.87
CA ALA A 162 0.07 5.80 12.87
C ALA A 162 -1.33 5.69 13.48
N PHE A 163 -1.55 4.64 14.27
CA PHE A 163 -2.86 4.28 14.80
C PHE A 163 -3.43 5.27 15.82
N PRO A 164 -2.71 5.72 16.87
CA PRO A 164 -3.24 6.78 17.73
C PRO A 164 -3.46 8.09 16.97
N ALA A 165 -2.62 8.43 15.99
CA ALA A 165 -2.84 9.63 15.16
C ALA A 165 -4.12 9.54 14.31
N LEU A 166 -4.40 8.36 13.74
CA LEU A 166 -5.66 8.06 13.07
C LEU A 166 -6.86 8.06 14.03
N ALA A 167 -6.69 7.65 15.29
CA ALA A 167 -7.76 7.68 16.30
C ALA A 167 -8.09 9.12 16.72
N ASP A 168 -7.06 9.93 16.93
CA ASP A 168 -7.18 11.31 17.41
C ASP A 168 -7.55 12.31 16.29
N GLY A 169 -7.43 11.91 15.02
CA GLY A 169 -7.71 12.77 13.86
C GLY A 169 -6.58 13.72 13.49
N TYR A 170 -5.38 13.49 14.03
CA TYR A 170 -4.18 14.22 13.59
C TYR A 170 -3.64 13.72 12.24
N ALA A 171 -3.98 12.49 11.87
CA ALA A 171 -3.61 11.91 10.59
C ALA A 171 -4.84 11.38 9.86
N ASP A 172 -4.87 11.65 8.56
CA ASP A 172 -5.79 11.07 7.59
C ASP A 172 -5.23 9.75 7.03
N ILE A 173 -3.90 9.67 6.98
CA ILE A 173 -3.18 8.50 6.47
C ILE A 173 -2.16 8.03 7.52
N GLY A 174 -2.34 6.80 7.99
CA GLY A 174 -1.37 6.09 8.79
C GLY A 174 -0.49 5.18 7.95
N VAL A 175 0.84 5.30 8.02
CA VAL A 175 1.77 4.45 7.23
C VAL A 175 2.54 3.46 8.09
N ALA A 176 2.69 2.22 7.60
CA ALA A 176 3.35 1.14 8.34
C ALA A 176 4.16 0.23 7.41
N ASP A 177 5.32 -0.24 7.88
CA ASP A 177 6.16 -1.26 7.22
C ASP A 177 5.83 -2.70 7.67
N ARG A 178 4.70 -2.86 8.35
CA ARG A 178 4.14 -4.14 8.78
C ARG A 178 2.63 -4.01 8.86
N ARG A 179 1.95 -5.15 8.81
CA ARG A 179 0.52 -5.17 9.05
C ARG A 179 0.19 -4.69 10.47
N MET A 180 -0.98 -4.09 10.60
CA MET A 180 -1.59 -3.74 11.87
C MET A 180 -1.65 -4.95 12.81
N LYS A 181 -1.21 -4.75 14.06
CA LYS A 181 -1.25 -5.79 15.12
C LYS A 181 -2.55 -5.68 15.91
N ASP A 182 -2.92 -6.70 16.66
CA ASP A 182 -4.07 -6.63 17.58
C ASP A 182 -3.94 -5.48 18.59
N SER A 183 -2.72 -5.19 19.06
CA SER A 183 -2.45 -4.03 19.91
C SER A 183 -2.69 -2.69 19.21
N ASP A 184 -2.60 -2.64 17.89
CA ASP A 184 -2.89 -1.45 17.08
C ASP A 184 -4.41 -1.32 16.84
N VAL A 185 -5.12 -2.44 16.62
CA VAL A 185 -6.60 -2.49 16.61
C VAL A 185 -7.17 -1.91 17.91
N ALA A 186 -6.64 -2.34 19.05
CA ALA A 186 -7.09 -1.85 20.35
C ALA A 186 -6.94 -0.33 20.54
N LYS A 187 -5.94 0.30 19.89
CA LYS A 187 -5.71 1.76 20.01
C LYS A 187 -6.76 2.58 19.27
N ILE A 188 -7.27 2.08 18.15
CA ILE A 188 -8.24 2.82 17.32
C ILE A 188 -9.69 2.48 17.66
N ALA A 189 -9.92 1.32 18.28
CA ALA A 189 -11.26 0.86 18.67
C ALA A 189 -11.99 1.84 19.60
N ALA A 190 -11.27 2.51 20.51
CA ALA A 190 -11.84 3.49 21.42
C ALA A 190 -12.40 4.74 20.70
N ALA A 191 -11.88 5.05 19.51
CA ALA A 191 -12.37 6.12 18.65
C ALA A 191 -13.52 5.65 17.72
N GLY A 192 -14.04 4.44 17.90
CA GLY A 192 -15.10 3.87 17.05
C GLY A 192 -14.62 3.41 15.68
N ILE A 193 -13.31 3.42 15.43
CA ILE A 193 -12.73 2.94 14.17
C ILE A 193 -12.69 1.40 14.20
N PRO A 194 -13.25 0.71 13.20
CA PRO A 194 -13.24 -0.75 13.14
C PRO A 194 -11.82 -1.29 12.88
N ASP A 195 -11.67 -2.61 12.95
CA ASP A 195 -10.46 -3.26 12.48
C ASP A 195 -10.28 -2.98 10.98
N LEU A 196 -9.20 -2.28 10.63
CA LEU A 196 -8.89 -1.87 9.26
C LEU A 196 -8.21 -2.98 8.45
N ARG A 197 -7.86 -4.11 9.08
CA ARG A 197 -7.27 -5.26 8.39
C ARG A 197 -8.29 -5.85 7.42
N ASP A 198 -7.85 -6.16 6.21
CA ASP A 198 -8.72 -6.71 5.16
C ASP A 198 -9.96 -5.81 4.91
N SER A 199 -9.78 -4.48 4.97
CA SER A 199 -10.84 -3.49 4.68
C SER A 199 -10.50 -2.62 3.48
N ALA A 200 -11.45 -1.78 3.04
CA ALA A 200 -11.22 -0.82 1.95
C ALA A 200 -10.18 0.25 2.31
N GLU A 201 -9.90 0.41 3.59
CA GLU A 201 -9.01 1.42 4.15
C GLU A 201 -7.59 0.92 4.36
N GLU A 202 -7.31 -0.37 4.18
CA GLU A 202 -5.94 -0.94 4.14
C GLU A 202 -5.43 -0.92 2.70
N THR A 203 -4.41 -0.11 2.41
CA THR A 203 -3.81 0.03 1.08
C THR A 203 -2.37 -0.46 1.08
N VAL A 204 -2.03 -1.40 0.20
CA VAL A 204 -0.64 -1.83 -0.02
C VAL A 204 0.04 -0.86 -0.98
N LEU A 205 0.95 -0.04 -0.46
CA LEU A 205 1.73 0.90 -1.26
C LEU A 205 2.80 0.19 -2.09
N GLY A 206 3.37 -0.89 -1.56
CA GLY A 206 4.46 -1.61 -2.21
C GLY A 206 4.96 -2.75 -1.33
N VAL A 207 6.11 -3.30 -1.69
CA VAL A 207 6.75 -4.42 -1.00
C VAL A 207 8.20 -4.07 -0.68
N ASP A 208 8.69 -4.62 0.42
CA ASP A 208 10.09 -4.61 0.81
C ASP A 208 10.46 -5.99 1.36
N GLY A 209 11.70 -6.19 1.74
CA GLY A 209 12.11 -7.37 2.50
C GLY A 209 13.26 -7.08 3.43
N ILE A 210 13.32 -7.76 4.56
CA ILE A 210 14.52 -7.74 5.40
C ILE A 210 15.50 -8.74 4.81
N VAL A 211 16.65 -8.27 4.36
CA VAL A 211 17.66 -9.07 3.67
C VAL A 211 18.93 -9.14 4.50
N MET A 212 19.52 -10.34 4.54
CA MET A 212 20.83 -10.52 5.13
C MET A 212 21.91 -10.10 4.14
N ILE A 213 22.86 -9.34 4.63
CA ILE A 213 23.98 -8.79 3.88
C ILE A 213 25.29 -9.32 4.44
N THR A 214 26.23 -9.57 3.55
CA THR A 214 27.64 -9.83 3.86
C THR A 214 28.52 -9.01 2.92
N HIS A 215 29.82 -8.96 3.21
CA HIS A 215 30.80 -8.35 2.31
C HIS A 215 30.73 -8.99 0.89
N PRO A 216 30.87 -8.21 -0.21
CA PRO A 216 30.82 -8.73 -1.60
C PRO A 216 31.72 -9.93 -1.88
N ASP A 217 32.93 -9.92 -1.34
CA ASP A 217 33.92 -11.01 -1.46
C ASP A 217 33.53 -12.31 -0.72
N ASN A 218 32.51 -12.30 0.15
CA ASN A 218 32.10 -13.51 0.86
C ASN A 218 31.43 -14.50 -0.12
N PRO A 219 31.95 -15.73 -0.26
CA PRO A 219 31.43 -16.66 -1.27
C PRO A 219 30.12 -17.34 -0.86
N VAL A 220 29.72 -17.27 0.41
CA VAL A 220 28.48 -17.88 0.92
C VAL A 220 27.29 -17.17 0.29
N ARG A 221 26.33 -17.94 -0.24
CA ARG A 221 25.14 -17.39 -0.95
C ARG A 221 23.82 -17.68 -0.27
N ASN A 222 23.80 -18.59 0.68
CA ASN A 222 22.60 -18.96 1.42
C ASN A 222 22.94 -19.54 2.78
N LEU A 223 22.03 -19.39 3.72
CA LEU A 223 22.09 -19.99 5.06
C LEU A 223 20.71 -20.54 5.43
N THR A 224 20.70 -21.61 6.22
CA THR A 224 19.50 -22.12 6.87
C THR A 224 19.10 -21.26 8.07
N SER A 225 17.81 -21.33 8.47
CA SER A 225 17.33 -20.69 9.70
C SER A 225 18.17 -21.09 10.92
N LEU A 226 18.55 -22.37 11.03
CA LEU A 226 19.38 -22.92 12.08
C LEU A 226 20.82 -22.39 12.06
N GLU A 227 21.45 -22.30 10.90
CA GLU A 227 22.80 -21.72 10.76
C GLU A 227 22.80 -20.24 11.16
N ILE A 228 21.80 -19.48 10.73
CA ILE A 228 21.61 -18.08 11.14
C ILE A 228 21.47 -17.99 12.65
N ALA A 229 20.62 -18.83 13.25
CA ALA A 229 20.44 -18.85 14.69
C ALA A 229 21.74 -19.16 15.44
N LYS A 230 22.56 -20.10 14.94
CA LYS A 230 23.87 -20.46 15.51
C LYS A 230 24.92 -19.35 15.35
N ILE A 231 24.89 -18.60 14.26
CA ILE A 231 25.76 -17.43 14.08
C ILE A 231 25.40 -16.37 15.13
N TRP A 232 24.11 -16.04 15.27
CA TRP A 232 23.67 -15.02 16.22
C TRP A 232 23.85 -15.43 17.68
N SER A 233 23.78 -16.72 18.01
CA SER A 233 24.10 -17.21 19.37
C SER A 233 25.60 -17.29 19.66
N GLY A 234 26.46 -17.18 18.64
CA GLY A 234 27.92 -17.34 18.75
C GLY A 234 28.39 -18.79 18.79
N GLU A 235 27.55 -19.75 18.40
CA GLU A 235 27.94 -21.16 18.24
C GLU A 235 28.75 -21.39 16.97
N ILE A 236 28.41 -20.70 15.87
CA ILE A 236 29.22 -20.67 14.64
C ILE A 236 29.93 -19.32 14.61
N THR A 237 31.26 -19.36 14.53
CA THR A 237 32.09 -18.14 14.66
C THR A 237 33.05 -17.95 13.51
N ASN A 238 33.11 -18.88 12.54
CA ASN A 238 33.98 -18.77 11.38
C ASN A 238 33.25 -19.21 10.10
N TRP A 239 33.45 -18.46 9.02
CA TRP A 239 32.84 -18.74 7.72
C TRP A 239 33.25 -20.08 7.11
N LEU A 240 34.40 -20.64 7.51
CA LEU A 240 34.87 -21.96 7.07
C LEU A 240 33.84 -23.07 7.37
N GLU A 241 33.10 -22.95 8.47
CA GLU A 241 32.05 -23.91 8.87
C GLU A 241 30.85 -23.92 7.91
N LEU A 242 30.70 -22.85 7.11
CA LEU A 242 29.57 -22.59 6.22
C LEU A 242 29.97 -22.61 4.73
N GLY A 243 31.15 -23.17 4.43
CA GLY A 243 31.69 -23.24 3.06
C GLY A 243 32.32 -21.93 2.58
N GLY A 244 32.61 -21.00 3.49
CA GLY A 244 33.36 -19.78 3.22
C GLY A 244 34.86 -19.93 3.44
N GLY A 245 35.57 -18.79 3.43
CA GLY A 245 37.00 -18.74 3.78
C GLY A 245 37.23 -18.84 5.29
N ASP A 246 38.48 -19.10 5.70
CA ASP A 246 38.90 -19.05 7.10
C ASP A 246 38.94 -17.60 7.59
N VAL A 247 37.77 -17.07 7.94
CA VAL A 247 37.54 -15.68 8.35
C VAL A 247 36.55 -15.69 9.52
N PRO A 248 36.91 -15.10 10.68
CA PRO A 248 35.98 -14.95 11.79
C PRO A 248 34.71 -14.19 11.39
N ILE A 249 33.57 -14.57 11.97
CA ILE A 249 32.28 -13.92 11.72
C ILE A 249 32.10 -12.75 12.68
N SER A 250 31.86 -11.56 12.13
CA SER A 250 31.49 -10.37 12.89
C SER A 250 29.99 -10.10 12.72
N VAL A 251 29.22 -10.35 13.78
CA VAL A 251 27.75 -10.21 13.74
C VAL A 251 27.32 -8.79 14.07
N ASN A 252 26.54 -8.20 13.16
CA ASN A 252 25.95 -6.87 13.29
C ASN A 252 24.42 -6.97 13.42
N SER A 253 23.85 -6.24 14.37
CA SER A 253 22.42 -6.23 14.68
C SER A 253 21.95 -4.81 15.02
N PHE A 254 20.65 -4.56 14.97
CA PHE A 254 20.10 -3.30 15.49
C PHE A 254 19.92 -3.34 17.01
N GLY A 255 19.66 -2.17 17.62
CA GLY A 255 19.27 -2.09 19.03
C GLY A 255 17.96 -2.81 19.35
N GLU A 256 17.73 -3.12 20.64
CA GLU A 256 16.62 -3.99 21.09
C GLU A 256 15.23 -3.51 20.68
N GLY A 257 15.02 -2.18 20.62
CA GLY A 257 13.75 -1.56 20.22
C GLY A 257 13.51 -1.52 18.70
N SER A 258 14.41 -2.07 17.87
CA SER A 258 14.25 -2.08 16.42
C SER A 258 13.20 -3.10 15.96
N GLY A 259 12.26 -2.64 15.14
CA GLY A 259 11.26 -3.50 14.51
C GLY A 259 11.88 -4.53 13.56
N ASP A 260 12.89 -4.14 12.78
CA ASP A 260 13.58 -5.05 11.87
C ASP A 260 14.32 -6.16 12.61
N ARG A 261 14.93 -5.82 13.76
CA ARG A 261 15.53 -6.83 14.65
C ARG A 261 14.48 -7.79 15.17
N ALA A 262 13.36 -7.28 15.67
CA ALA A 262 12.29 -8.13 16.20
C ALA A 262 11.82 -9.13 15.13
N VAL A 263 11.58 -8.67 13.89
CA VAL A 263 11.21 -9.56 12.77
C VAL A 263 12.29 -10.61 12.50
N MET A 264 13.57 -10.23 12.44
CA MET A 264 14.65 -11.18 12.17
C MET A 264 14.78 -12.22 13.29
N MET A 265 14.74 -11.79 14.55
CA MET A 265 14.82 -12.68 15.72
C MET A 265 13.65 -13.66 15.78
N ASP A 266 12.42 -13.15 15.63
CA ASP A 266 11.20 -13.93 15.78
C ASP A 266 10.99 -14.90 14.60
N ALA A 267 11.48 -14.55 13.39
CA ALA A 267 11.33 -15.38 12.22
C ALA A 267 12.43 -16.44 12.06
N LEU A 268 13.69 -16.16 12.42
CA LEU A 268 14.83 -17.02 12.07
C LEU A 268 15.61 -17.55 13.27
N VAL A 269 15.76 -16.78 14.35
CA VAL A 269 16.67 -17.12 15.46
C VAL A 269 15.95 -17.86 16.59
N ARG A 270 14.90 -17.26 17.14
CA ARG A 270 14.14 -17.77 18.29
C ARG A 270 13.38 -19.07 18.04
N PRO A 271 12.78 -19.31 16.85
CA PRO A 271 12.18 -20.60 16.54
C PRO A 271 13.16 -21.77 16.64
N ASN A 272 14.46 -21.50 16.47
CA ASN A 272 15.54 -22.47 16.58
C ASN A 272 16.09 -22.60 18.02
N GLY A 273 15.36 -22.11 19.04
CA GLY A 273 15.71 -22.25 20.46
C GLY A 273 16.92 -21.43 20.89
N ARG A 274 17.27 -20.39 20.13
CA ARG A 274 18.43 -19.52 20.37
C ARG A 274 17.97 -18.08 20.52
N ASP A 275 18.84 -17.25 21.08
CA ASP A 275 18.72 -15.79 21.00
C ASP A 275 20.11 -15.23 20.65
N GLU A 276 20.15 -13.95 20.31
CA GLU A 276 21.40 -13.28 19.99
C GLU A 276 22.29 -13.11 21.23
N THR A 277 23.59 -13.28 21.04
CA THR A 277 24.59 -13.08 22.10
C THR A 277 24.84 -11.60 22.40
N VAL A 278 25.38 -11.30 23.58
CA VAL A 278 25.82 -9.95 23.96
C VAL A 278 27.02 -9.46 23.14
N ALA A 279 27.72 -10.35 22.43
CA ALA A 279 28.89 -10.03 21.62
C ALA A 279 28.54 -9.39 20.25
N VAL A 280 27.27 -9.32 19.86
CA VAL A 280 26.88 -8.69 18.59
C VAL A 280 27.11 -7.17 18.63
N THR A 281 27.58 -6.61 17.51
CA THR A 281 27.74 -5.15 17.37
C THR A 281 26.39 -4.51 17.08
N ARG A 282 26.07 -3.43 17.81
CA ARG A 282 24.76 -2.77 17.75
C ARG A 282 24.81 -1.48 16.95
N TRP A 283 23.87 -1.33 16.03
CA TRP A 283 23.70 -0.12 15.22
C TRP A 283 22.32 0.49 15.45
N SER A 284 22.25 1.82 15.41
CA SER A 284 21.00 2.58 15.42
C SER A 284 20.64 3.10 14.03
N ALA A 285 21.64 3.49 13.23
CA ALA A 285 21.46 3.94 11.86
C ALA A 285 21.64 2.79 10.87
N TYR A 286 20.76 2.75 9.87
CA TYR A 286 20.78 1.73 8.82
C TYR A 286 22.08 1.73 8.01
N GLN A 287 22.55 2.90 7.58
CA GLN A 287 23.76 3.03 6.77
C GLN A 287 25.01 2.61 7.53
N ASP A 288 25.07 2.83 8.85
CA ASP A 288 26.24 2.45 9.66
C ASP A 288 26.41 0.92 9.71
N MET A 289 25.31 0.16 9.78
CA MET A 289 25.41 -1.31 9.66
C MET A 289 25.91 -1.75 8.29
N VAL A 290 25.46 -1.11 7.21
CA VAL A 290 25.96 -1.45 5.87
C VAL A 290 27.45 -1.15 5.76
N ASN A 291 27.88 0.02 6.25
CA ASN A 291 29.29 0.41 6.28
C ASN A 291 30.14 -0.56 7.10
N ALA A 292 29.63 -1.04 8.24
CA ALA A 292 30.30 -2.02 9.08
C ALA A 292 30.50 -3.36 8.35
N VAL A 293 29.47 -3.86 7.64
CA VAL A 293 29.54 -5.08 6.85
C VAL A 293 30.47 -4.94 5.64
N MET A 294 30.47 -3.79 4.97
CA MET A 294 31.38 -3.53 3.84
C MET A 294 32.83 -3.30 4.29
N GLY A 295 33.06 -2.84 5.52
CA GLY A 295 34.39 -2.63 6.09
C GLY A 295 35.06 -3.91 6.61
N ASP A 296 34.32 -5.02 6.70
CA ASP A 296 34.80 -6.28 7.27
C ASP A 296 34.38 -7.49 6.41
N LYS A 297 35.36 -8.23 5.89
CA LYS A 297 35.12 -9.45 5.09
C LYS A 297 34.43 -10.56 5.89
N GLY A 298 34.55 -10.53 7.21
CA GLY A 298 33.85 -11.41 8.15
C GLY A 298 32.44 -10.95 8.50
N GLY A 299 32.07 -9.73 8.11
CA GLY A 299 30.83 -9.07 8.51
C GLY A 299 29.57 -9.73 7.97
N ILE A 300 28.60 -9.92 8.86
CA ILE A 300 27.20 -10.25 8.54
C ILE A 300 26.27 -9.27 9.26
N GLY A 301 25.17 -8.89 8.60
CA GLY A 301 24.10 -8.08 9.16
C GLY A 301 22.81 -8.22 8.36
N PHE A 302 21.82 -7.38 8.64
CA PHE A 302 20.55 -7.39 7.90
C PHE A 302 19.94 -6.00 7.79
N VAL A 303 19.42 -5.63 6.63
CA VAL A 303 18.79 -4.33 6.37
C VAL A 303 17.53 -4.50 5.53
N GLY A 304 16.73 -3.44 5.39
CA GLY A 304 15.70 -3.41 4.36
C GLY A 304 16.32 -3.53 2.97
N ARG A 305 15.64 -4.25 2.07
CA ARG A 305 16.07 -4.46 0.69
C ARG A 305 16.27 -3.12 0.02
N TRP A 306 15.39 -2.15 0.24
CA TRP A 306 15.54 -0.79 -0.30
C TRP A 306 16.93 -0.18 -0.12
N LEU A 307 17.58 -0.39 1.03
CA LEU A 307 18.92 0.11 1.30
C LEU A 307 20.00 -0.82 0.73
N ALA A 308 19.79 -2.14 0.81
CA ALA A 308 20.76 -3.09 0.29
C ALA A 308 21.01 -2.91 -1.21
N ARG A 309 20.01 -2.49 -2.01
CA ARG A 309 20.16 -2.31 -3.46
C ARG A 309 20.97 -1.07 -3.86
N THR A 310 21.16 -0.11 -2.95
CA THR A 310 21.98 1.09 -3.20
C THR A 310 23.43 0.91 -2.78
N ASN A 311 23.79 -0.27 -2.28
CA ASN A 311 25.13 -0.61 -1.81
C ASN A 311 25.60 -1.89 -2.52
N ASP A 312 26.90 -2.02 -2.74
CA ASP A 312 27.48 -3.25 -3.28
C ASP A 312 27.68 -4.24 -2.13
N VAL A 313 26.67 -5.09 -1.88
CA VAL A 313 26.66 -6.10 -0.82
C VAL A 313 26.32 -7.46 -1.39
N ASN A 314 26.83 -8.53 -0.77
CA ASN A 314 26.39 -9.88 -1.07
C ASN A 314 25.09 -10.19 -0.30
N LEU A 315 24.03 -10.53 -1.04
CA LEU A 315 22.72 -10.91 -0.48
C LEU A 315 22.65 -12.42 -0.25
N LEU A 316 22.30 -12.81 0.98
CA LEU A 316 22.09 -14.22 1.31
C LEU A 316 20.64 -14.63 1.08
N ALA A 317 20.45 -15.73 0.36
CA ALA A 317 19.17 -16.43 0.34
C ALA A 317 18.93 -17.19 1.66
N ILE A 318 17.67 -17.33 2.06
CA ILE A 318 17.31 -18.14 3.21
C ILE A 318 16.94 -19.53 2.70
N ARG A 319 17.61 -20.56 3.20
CA ARG A 319 17.19 -21.95 3.00
C ARG A 319 16.24 -22.33 4.12
N GLU A 320 14.98 -22.52 3.77
CA GLU A 320 13.95 -22.91 4.74
C GLU A 320 14.15 -24.39 5.17
N ASP A 321 13.49 -24.82 6.25
CA ASP A 321 13.80 -26.09 6.92
C ASP A 321 13.49 -27.32 6.04
N CYS A 322 12.52 -27.21 5.13
CA CYS A 322 12.24 -28.21 4.10
C CYS A 322 13.22 -28.15 2.91
N GLY A 323 14.31 -27.38 3.00
CA GLY A 323 15.35 -27.26 1.96
C GLY A 323 15.01 -26.31 0.82
N LEU A 324 13.83 -25.68 0.82
CA LEU A 324 13.42 -24.71 -0.20
C LEU A 324 14.30 -23.46 -0.10
N LEU A 325 14.83 -23.03 -1.25
CA LEU A 325 15.65 -21.81 -1.32
C LEU A 325 14.77 -20.59 -1.54
N SER A 326 14.95 -19.58 -0.68
CA SER A 326 14.19 -18.34 -0.66
C SER A 326 15.10 -17.15 -0.95
N PRO A 327 15.38 -16.84 -2.24
CA PRO A 327 16.27 -15.74 -2.60
C PRO A 327 15.55 -14.37 -2.54
N PRO A 328 16.24 -13.29 -2.10
CA PRO A 328 15.68 -11.95 -1.94
C PRO A 328 15.58 -11.17 -3.27
N THR A 329 14.93 -11.77 -4.26
CA THR A 329 14.68 -11.12 -5.57
C THR A 329 13.37 -10.33 -5.55
N ASP A 330 13.30 -9.28 -6.36
CA ASP A 330 12.11 -8.42 -6.46
C ASP A 330 10.87 -9.25 -6.84
N PHE A 331 10.98 -10.16 -7.83
CA PHE A 331 9.89 -11.08 -8.19
C PHE A 331 9.45 -11.96 -7.00
N ARG A 332 10.39 -12.55 -6.24
CA ARG A 332 10.07 -13.35 -5.05
C ARG A 332 9.40 -12.52 -3.96
N MET A 333 9.73 -11.23 -3.84
CA MET A 333 9.05 -10.35 -2.89
C MET A 333 7.63 -10.00 -3.35
N LYS A 334 7.43 -9.68 -4.63
CA LYS A 334 6.10 -9.38 -5.21
C LYS A 334 5.09 -10.52 -5.02
N ILE A 335 5.54 -11.77 -5.17
CA ILE A 335 4.69 -12.96 -4.95
C ILE A 335 4.67 -13.43 -3.48
N GLU A 336 5.34 -12.70 -2.57
CA GLU A 336 5.53 -13.07 -1.16
C GLU A 336 6.19 -14.43 -0.95
N GLY A 337 7.03 -14.83 -1.89
CA GLY A 337 7.85 -16.03 -1.82
C GLY A 337 9.11 -15.84 -0.99
N TYR A 338 9.70 -14.64 -0.91
CA TYR A 338 10.88 -14.45 -0.06
C TYR A 338 10.49 -14.48 1.43
N ALA A 339 11.22 -15.25 2.24
CA ALA A 339 10.84 -15.61 3.61
C ALA A 339 10.54 -14.39 4.52
N LEU A 340 11.31 -13.32 4.36
CA LEU A 340 11.18 -12.06 5.11
C LEU A 340 10.62 -10.91 4.26
N SER A 341 9.79 -11.22 3.27
CA SER A 341 9.02 -10.19 2.55
C SER A 341 8.03 -9.50 3.48
N ARG A 342 7.83 -8.20 3.28
CA ARG A 342 6.83 -7.40 4.00
C ARG A 342 6.13 -6.45 3.04
N ARG A 343 4.82 -6.31 3.21
CA ARG A 343 4.04 -5.26 2.55
C ARG A 343 4.25 -3.93 3.26
N LEU A 344 4.19 -2.84 2.51
CA LEU A 344 4.18 -1.47 3.01
C LEU A 344 2.75 -0.98 2.93
N TYR A 345 2.19 -0.56 4.06
CA TYR A 345 0.78 -0.25 4.20
C TYR A 345 0.54 1.25 4.39
N ALA A 346 -0.55 1.72 3.83
CA ALA A 346 -1.26 2.93 4.23
C ALA A 346 -2.64 2.52 4.78
N TYR A 347 -3.07 3.20 5.84
CA TYR A 347 -4.35 3.02 6.50
C TYR A 347 -5.09 4.36 6.53
N SER A 348 -6.37 4.37 6.20
CA SER A 348 -7.23 5.55 6.32
C SER A 348 -8.40 5.30 7.28
N ARG A 349 -9.09 6.38 7.69
CA ARG A 349 -10.32 6.28 8.46
C ARG A 349 -11.52 6.06 7.53
N PRO A 350 -12.43 5.10 7.80
CA PRO A 350 -13.63 4.92 7.00
C PRO A 350 -14.53 6.16 7.05
N GLY A 351 -14.89 6.71 5.88
CA GLY A 351 -15.90 7.77 5.74
C GLY A 351 -15.48 9.17 6.20
N ASP A 352 -14.26 9.35 6.68
CA ASP A 352 -13.77 10.62 7.24
C ASP A 352 -12.28 10.78 6.93
N ILE A 353 -12.02 11.07 5.66
CA ILE A 353 -10.69 11.32 5.10
C ILE A 353 -10.73 12.60 4.27
N HIS A 354 -9.70 13.44 4.42
CA HIS A 354 -9.51 14.62 3.60
C HIS A 354 -9.51 14.25 2.09
N PRO A 355 -10.31 14.90 1.22
CA PRO A 355 -10.41 14.54 -0.20
C PRO A 355 -9.08 14.46 -0.95
N GLU A 356 -8.15 15.40 -0.71
CA GLU A 356 -6.81 15.33 -1.31
C GLU A 356 -5.97 14.15 -0.79
N ALA A 357 -6.18 13.71 0.47
CA ALA A 357 -5.52 12.54 1.03
C ALA A 357 -6.05 11.27 0.37
N GLN A 358 -7.37 11.17 0.15
CA GLN A 358 -7.98 10.07 -0.61
C GLN A 358 -7.49 10.07 -2.06
N ALA A 359 -7.46 11.22 -2.73
CA ALA A 359 -6.96 11.35 -4.10
C ALA A 359 -5.49 10.93 -4.22
N PHE A 360 -4.66 11.26 -3.22
CA PHE A 360 -3.30 10.79 -3.12
C PHE A 360 -3.23 9.26 -2.99
N LEU A 361 -4.00 8.64 -2.07
CA LEU A 361 -4.03 7.19 -1.90
C LEU A 361 -4.49 6.48 -3.18
N ASP A 362 -5.55 6.96 -3.82
CA ASP A 362 -6.06 6.41 -5.08
C ASP A 362 -4.99 6.50 -6.18
N TRP A 363 -4.28 7.63 -6.25
CA TRP A 363 -3.18 7.79 -7.20
C TRP A 363 -2.04 6.81 -6.95
N THR A 364 -1.71 6.46 -5.70
CA THR A 364 -0.64 5.49 -5.40
C THR A 364 -0.88 4.10 -5.99
N LEU A 365 -2.13 3.76 -6.32
CA LEU A 365 -2.51 2.50 -6.95
C LEU A 365 -2.32 2.49 -8.48
N THR A 366 -2.05 3.65 -9.08
CA THR A 366 -1.94 3.77 -10.54
C THR A 366 -0.58 3.31 -11.07
N THR A 367 -0.51 2.99 -12.36
CA THR A 367 0.76 2.63 -13.04
C THR A 367 1.83 3.74 -12.93
N PRO A 368 1.51 5.05 -13.13
CA PRO A 368 2.50 6.11 -12.94
C PRO A 368 3.15 6.13 -11.56
N ALA A 369 2.39 5.83 -10.49
CA ALA A 369 2.93 5.81 -9.13
C ALA A 369 4.00 4.73 -8.92
N GLN A 370 3.94 3.62 -9.67
CA GLN A 370 4.89 2.50 -9.54
C GLN A 370 6.33 2.92 -9.85
N ALA A 371 6.53 3.89 -10.74
CA ALA A 371 7.85 4.44 -11.04
C ALA A 371 8.48 5.12 -9.81
N PHE A 372 7.69 5.84 -9.02
CA PHE A 372 8.14 6.52 -7.80
C PHE A 372 8.42 5.55 -6.66
N ILE A 373 7.74 4.40 -6.62
CA ILE A 373 8.05 3.31 -5.68
C ILE A 373 9.42 2.70 -6.02
N LYS A 374 9.67 2.38 -7.30
CA LYS A 374 10.97 1.87 -7.79
C LYS A 374 12.11 2.85 -7.52
N GLU A 375 11.89 4.14 -7.78
CA GLU A 375 12.87 5.20 -7.54
C GLU A 375 13.22 5.33 -6.06
N SER A 376 12.25 5.08 -5.17
CA SER A 376 12.47 4.99 -3.72
C SER A 376 13.20 3.71 -3.29
N ASN A 377 13.64 2.89 -4.24
CA ASN A 377 14.33 1.62 -4.05
C ASN A 377 13.48 0.49 -3.45
N PHE A 378 12.18 0.70 -3.27
CA PHE A 378 11.25 -0.35 -2.84
C PHE A 378 10.79 -1.20 -4.03
N VAL A 379 10.22 -2.36 -3.74
CA VAL A 379 9.62 -3.24 -4.75
C VAL A 379 8.21 -2.72 -5.02
N ASP A 380 7.97 -2.31 -6.25
CA ASP A 380 6.68 -1.84 -6.74
C ASP A 380 5.67 -2.97 -6.94
N ARG A 381 4.52 -2.64 -7.52
CA ARG A 381 3.43 -3.58 -7.80
C ARG A 381 3.19 -3.84 -9.29
N ASP A 382 4.03 -3.32 -10.19
CA ASP A 382 3.92 -3.65 -11.61
C ASP A 382 4.11 -5.15 -11.83
N LEU A 383 3.38 -5.65 -12.82
CA LEU A 383 3.45 -7.06 -13.22
C LEU A 383 4.75 -7.35 -13.96
N GLU A 384 5.53 -8.26 -13.41
CA GLU A 384 6.70 -8.86 -14.04
C GLU A 384 6.38 -10.27 -14.51
N ARG A 385 7.19 -10.75 -15.46
CA ARG A 385 7.10 -12.11 -16.01
C ARG A 385 8.32 -12.92 -15.61
N MET A 386 8.11 -14.11 -15.10
CA MET A 386 9.15 -15.11 -14.84
C MET A 386 8.88 -16.34 -15.69
N ARG A 387 9.87 -16.76 -16.48
CA ARG A 387 9.74 -17.96 -17.30
C ARG A 387 9.80 -19.20 -16.40
N LEU A 388 9.14 -20.28 -16.82
CA LEU A 388 9.17 -21.55 -16.08
C LEU A 388 10.61 -22.04 -15.84
N GLU A 389 11.51 -21.85 -16.80
CA GLU A 389 12.90 -22.29 -16.74
C GLU A 389 13.71 -21.57 -15.65
N ASP A 390 13.34 -20.31 -15.36
CA ASP A 390 13.98 -19.50 -14.31
C ASP A 390 13.55 -19.96 -12.90
N MET A 391 12.51 -20.80 -12.80
CA MET A 391 12.04 -21.43 -11.55
C MET A 391 12.73 -22.78 -11.26
N GLY A 392 13.85 -23.09 -11.95
CA GLY A 392 14.50 -24.40 -11.90
C GLY A 392 14.74 -24.97 -10.49
N MET A 393 15.21 -24.17 -9.54
CA MET A 393 15.43 -24.64 -8.16
C MET A 393 14.13 -25.02 -7.43
N MET A 394 13.04 -24.28 -7.68
CA MET A 394 11.72 -24.59 -7.11
C MET A 394 11.14 -25.86 -7.74
N LEU A 395 11.34 -26.04 -9.04
CA LEU A 395 10.92 -27.24 -9.77
C LEU A 395 11.67 -28.50 -9.30
N VAL A 396 12.97 -28.38 -9.05
CA VAL A 396 13.80 -29.45 -8.49
C VAL A 396 13.38 -29.77 -7.06
N HIS A 397 13.18 -28.75 -6.22
CA HIS A 397 12.70 -28.93 -4.85
C HIS A 397 11.36 -29.68 -4.82
N THR A 398 10.41 -29.26 -5.65
CA THR A 398 9.09 -29.91 -5.79
C THR A 398 9.22 -31.40 -6.12
N ALA A 399 10.13 -31.77 -7.02
CA ALA A 399 10.32 -33.16 -7.43
C ALA A 399 11.10 -34.01 -6.41
N ALA A 400 11.93 -33.38 -5.57
CA ALA A 400 12.87 -34.07 -4.70
C ALA A 400 12.41 -34.19 -3.24
N VAL A 401 11.58 -33.26 -2.76
CA VAL A 401 11.32 -33.09 -1.32
C VAL A 401 9.84 -33.15 -0.95
N GLU A 402 8.91 -32.99 -1.90
CA GLU A 402 7.48 -33.03 -1.58
C GLU A 402 7.04 -34.40 -1.03
N PRO A 403 6.50 -34.48 0.19
CA PRO A 403 6.17 -35.75 0.85
C PRO A 403 5.18 -36.61 0.05
N ASP A 404 4.23 -35.96 -0.63
CA ASP A 404 3.15 -36.60 -1.40
C ASP A 404 3.31 -36.37 -2.91
N PHE A 405 4.55 -36.41 -3.41
CA PHE A 405 4.87 -36.18 -4.81
C PHE A 405 4.14 -37.15 -5.77
N ASP A 406 3.33 -36.58 -6.67
CA ASP A 406 2.69 -37.30 -7.77
C ASP A 406 3.38 -36.97 -9.10
N GLY A 407 4.20 -37.92 -9.58
CA GLY A 407 4.93 -37.77 -10.83
C GLY A 407 4.03 -37.59 -12.06
N ALA A 408 2.80 -38.11 -12.06
CA ALA A 408 1.86 -37.91 -13.16
C ALA A 408 1.30 -36.48 -13.15
N GLN A 409 0.92 -35.98 -11.97
CA GLN A 409 0.46 -34.59 -11.80
C GLN A 409 1.58 -33.59 -12.14
N TYR A 410 2.81 -33.85 -11.68
CA TYR A 410 3.98 -33.04 -12.01
C TYR A 410 4.28 -33.04 -13.51
N SER A 411 4.22 -34.20 -14.16
CA SER A 411 4.42 -34.31 -15.62
C SER A 411 3.36 -33.58 -16.43
N ASP A 412 2.11 -33.54 -15.93
CA ASP A 412 1.05 -32.71 -16.53
C ASP A 412 1.34 -31.21 -16.34
N MET A 413 1.69 -30.80 -15.12
CA MET A 413 2.08 -29.42 -14.81
C MET A 413 3.19 -28.92 -15.75
N MET A 414 4.26 -29.70 -15.89
CA MET A 414 5.38 -29.34 -16.78
C MET A 414 4.97 -29.26 -18.25
N ARG A 415 3.96 -30.02 -18.67
CA ARG A 415 3.43 -29.97 -20.04
C ARG A 415 2.54 -28.74 -20.24
N GLN A 416 1.72 -28.40 -19.26
CA GLN A 416 0.80 -27.26 -19.32
C GLN A 416 1.54 -25.93 -19.17
N LEU A 417 2.51 -25.83 -18.26
CA LEU A 417 3.24 -24.59 -18.02
C LEU A 417 4.43 -24.38 -18.98
N ARG A 418 4.70 -25.34 -19.87
CA ARG A 418 5.77 -25.19 -20.86
C ARG A 418 5.55 -23.96 -21.75
N GLY A 419 6.55 -23.10 -21.83
CA GLY A 419 6.47 -21.85 -22.59
C GLY A 419 5.43 -20.87 -22.06
N ALA A 420 5.02 -21.03 -20.79
CA ALA A 420 4.23 -20.06 -20.08
C ALA A 420 5.11 -19.22 -19.14
N ASP A 421 4.78 -17.94 -19.02
CA ASP A 421 5.42 -17.02 -18.10
C ASP A 421 4.51 -16.80 -16.89
N ARG A 422 5.04 -16.97 -15.68
CA ARG A 422 4.35 -16.63 -14.44
C ARG A 422 4.37 -15.11 -14.23
N LEU A 423 3.20 -14.52 -13.97
CA LEU A 423 3.10 -13.13 -13.53
C LEU A 423 3.45 -12.98 -12.04
N SER A 424 4.01 -11.83 -11.68
CA SER A 424 4.35 -11.47 -10.29
C SER A 424 3.14 -11.09 -9.43
N VAL A 425 1.97 -11.68 -9.68
CA VAL A 425 0.74 -11.52 -8.90
C VAL A 425 0.24 -12.87 -8.42
N SER A 426 -0.35 -12.91 -7.23
CA SER A 426 -0.94 -14.11 -6.66
C SER A 426 -2.18 -13.73 -5.85
N PHE A 427 -3.20 -14.58 -5.91
CA PHE A 427 -4.46 -14.38 -5.20
C PHE A 427 -4.54 -15.32 -4.01
N ARG A 428 -4.84 -14.75 -2.85
CA ARG A 428 -4.91 -15.40 -1.55
C ARG A 428 -6.35 -15.52 -1.08
N PHE A 429 -6.56 -16.46 -0.17
CA PHE A 429 -7.88 -16.83 0.29
C PHE A 429 -7.92 -16.89 1.81
N ASN A 430 -9.06 -16.55 2.38
CA ASN A 430 -9.33 -16.79 3.79
C ASN A 430 -9.18 -18.28 4.11
N THR A 431 -8.70 -18.59 5.31
CA THR A 431 -8.36 -19.96 5.73
C THR A 431 -9.54 -20.92 5.53
N GLY A 432 -9.29 -22.06 4.89
CA GLY A 432 -10.30 -23.08 4.59
C GLY A 432 -11.39 -22.66 3.59
N SER A 433 -11.27 -21.50 2.96
CA SER A 433 -12.29 -20.91 2.08
C SER A 433 -11.81 -20.77 0.62
N SER A 434 -12.76 -20.49 -0.26
CA SER A 434 -12.55 -19.98 -1.63
C SER A 434 -12.84 -18.48 -1.75
N ASN A 435 -13.08 -17.80 -0.63
CA ASN A 435 -13.25 -16.36 -0.58
C ASN A 435 -11.88 -15.68 -0.59
N LEU A 436 -11.69 -14.76 -1.53
CA LEU A 436 -10.47 -13.93 -1.62
C LEU A 436 -10.38 -12.97 -0.44
N ASP A 437 -9.14 -12.67 -0.02
CA ASP A 437 -8.89 -11.51 0.83
C ASP A 437 -9.07 -10.19 0.06
N VAL A 438 -9.17 -9.07 0.75
CA VAL A 438 -9.48 -7.77 0.12
C VAL A 438 -8.39 -7.33 -0.85
N GLU A 439 -7.12 -7.54 -0.49
CA GLU A 439 -6.01 -7.22 -1.38
C GLU A 439 -6.06 -8.07 -2.67
N SER A 440 -6.44 -9.33 -2.58
CA SER A 440 -6.59 -10.21 -3.75
C SER A 440 -7.79 -9.79 -4.61
N ILE A 441 -8.87 -9.30 -4.02
CA ILE A 441 -10.00 -8.73 -4.78
C ILE A 441 -9.51 -7.54 -5.61
N ARG A 442 -8.73 -6.63 -5.01
CA ARG A 442 -8.14 -5.49 -5.74
C ARG A 442 -7.19 -5.94 -6.84
N ASN A 443 -6.31 -6.91 -6.56
CA ASN A 443 -5.39 -7.43 -7.56
C ASN A 443 -6.12 -8.14 -8.73
N VAL A 444 -7.26 -8.79 -8.47
CA VAL A 444 -8.12 -9.36 -9.52
C VAL A 444 -8.74 -8.26 -10.39
N GLN A 445 -9.22 -7.17 -9.77
CA GLN A 445 -9.78 -6.03 -10.49
C GLN A 445 -8.72 -5.33 -11.36
N GLU A 446 -7.52 -5.12 -10.82
CA GLU A 446 -6.39 -4.54 -11.55
C GLU A 446 -6.00 -5.42 -12.75
N LEU A 447 -5.94 -6.74 -12.56
CA LEU A 447 -5.70 -7.67 -13.67
C LEU A 447 -6.79 -7.54 -14.75
N ALA A 448 -8.06 -7.41 -14.36
CA ALA A 448 -9.16 -7.23 -15.31
C ALA A 448 -9.05 -5.90 -16.08
N VAL A 449 -8.65 -4.81 -15.44
CA VAL A 449 -8.40 -3.51 -16.10
C VAL A 449 -7.30 -3.64 -17.14
N ARG A 450 -6.18 -4.27 -16.80
CA ARG A 450 -5.06 -4.50 -17.71
C ARG A 450 -5.42 -5.41 -18.89
N MET A 451 -6.20 -6.46 -18.63
CA MET A 451 -6.76 -7.32 -19.69
C MET A 451 -7.64 -6.54 -20.66
N LYS A 452 -8.53 -5.67 -20.17
CA LYS A 452 -9.37 -4.80 -21.03
C LYS A 452 -8.57 -3.81 -21.85
N ALA A 453 -7.45 -3.35 -21.32
CA ALA A 453 -6.52 -2.46 -22.03
C ALA A 453 -5.72 -3.18 -23.12
N GLY A 454 -5.89 -4.50 -23.28
CA GLY A 454 -5.22 -5.31 -24.30
C GLY A 454 -3.79 -5.71 -23.93
N GLU A 455 -3.34 -5.51 -22.69
CA GLU A 455 -1.97 -5.81 -22.25
C GLU A 455 -1.59 -7.29 -22.46
N PHE A 456 -2.58 -8.17 -22.45
CA PHE A 456 -2.41 -9.62 -22.56
C PHE A 456 -3.05 -10.21 -23.82
N ASP A 457 -3.34 -9.40 -24.84
CA ASP A 457 -3.95 -9.89 -26.07
C ASP A 457 -3.08 -10.93 -26.79
N GLY A 458 -3.75 -11.95 -27.34
CA GLY A 458 -3.07 -13.09 -27.97
C GLY A 458 -2.54 -14.15 -27.01
N PHE A 459 -2.60 -13.94 -25.69
CA PHE A 459 -2.25 -14.96 -24.69
C PHE A 459 -3.48 -15.72 -24.18
N GLU A 460 -3.31 -17.01 -23.91
CA GLU A 460 -4.10 -17.74 -22.92
C GLU A 460 -3.64 -17.33 -21.52
N VAL A 461 -4.59 -17.12 -20.61
CA VAL A 461 -4.34 -16.75 -19.22
C VAL A 461 -4.70 -17.94 -18.33
N LEU A 462 -3.68 -18.66 -17.86
CA LEU A 462 -3.86 -19.81 -16.99
C LEU A 462 -3.94 -19.31 -15.54
N LEU A 463 -5.02 -19.68 -14.86
CA LEU A 463 -5.24 -19.42 -13.44
C LEU A 463 -4.90 -20.71 -12.70
N VAL A 464 -3.71 -20.77 -12.12
CA VAL A 464 -3.14 -22.01 -11.58
C VAL A 464 -3.33 -22.05 -10.06
N GLY A 465 -4.23 -22.90 -9.60
CA GLY A 465 -4.53 -23.09 -8.19
C GLY A 465 -3.54 -24.03 -7.50
N PHE A 466 -3.12 -23.62 -6.30
CA PHE A 466 -2.29 -24.39 -5.37
C PHE A 466 -2.91 -24.43 -3.96
N ALA A 467 -2.51 -25.42 -3.19
CA ALA A 467 -2.92 -25.68 -1.82
C ALA A 467 -1.70 -25.88 -0.90
N ASP A 468 -1.93 -25.80 0.41
CA ASP A 468 -0.96 -26.27 1.39
C ASP A 468 -1.03 -27.80 1.55
N SER A 469 -0.09 -28.36 2.30
CA SER A 469 0.01 -29.81 2.54
C SER A 469 -0.92 -30.34 3.62
N VAL A 470 -1.98 -29.60 4.02
CA VAL A 470 -2.91 -30.04 5.05
C VAL A 470 -4.11 -30.72 4.40
N GLY A 471 -4.23 -32.02 4.60
CA GLY A 471 -5.33 -32.83 4.07
C GLY A 471 -4.85 -33.88 3.08
N ASP A 472 -5.78 -34.47 2.34
CA ASP A 472 -5.45 -35.43 1.29
C ASP A 472 -5.26 -34.72 -0.06
N ARG A 473 -4.26 -35.14 -0.83
CA ARG A 473 -3.89 -34.58 -2.14
C ARG A 473 -5.06 -34.43 -3.11
N VAL A 474 -6.00 -35.39 -3.18
CA VAL A 474 -7.16 -35.30 -4.09
C VAL A 474 -8.08 -34.17 -3.65
N ARG A 475 -8.28 -34.03 -2.34
CA ARG A 475 -9.04 -32.92 -1.76
C ARG A 475 -8.34 -31.58 -2.02
N ASN A 476 -7.02 -31.52 -1.82
CA ASN A 476 -6.22 -30.31 -2.00
C ASN A 476 -6.20 -29.86 -3.46
N THR A 477 -6.06 -30.79 -4.40
CA THR A 477 -6.16 -30.53 -5.85
C THR A 477 -7.54 -29.99 -6.23
N ARG A 478 -8.62 -30.57 -5.68
CA ARG A 478 -10.00 -30.09 -5.92
C ARG A 478 -10.23 -28.71 -5.33
N LEU A 479 -9.76 -28.45 -4.10
CA LEU A 479 -9.89 -27.15 -3.45
C LEU A 479 -9.14 -26.07 -4.24
N ALA A 480 -7.93 -26.37 -4.68
CA ALA A 480 -7.13 -25.50 -5.55
C ALA A 480 -7.85 -25.21 -6.88
N GLN A 481 -8.50 -26.21 -7.49
CA GLN A 481 -9.31 -26.00 -8.70
C GLN A 481 -10.50 -25.07 -8.44
N ASN A 482 -11.23 -25.27 -7.34
CA ASN A 482 -12.36 -24.41 -7.00
C ASN A 482 -11.94 -22.95 -6.77
N ARG A 483 -10.76 -22.73 -6.19
CA ARG A 483 -10.16 -21.41 -6.01
C ARG A 483 -9.80 -20.75 -7.35
N ALA A 484 -9.20 -21.50 -8.28
CA ALA A 484 -8.93 -21.00 -9.63
C ALA A 484 -10.21 -20.62 -10.38
N GLU A 485 -11.28 -21.41 -10.24
CA GLU A 485 -12.59 -21.10 -10.82
C GLU A 485 -13.26 -19.88 -10.16
N ALA A 486 -13.07 -19.68 -8.86
CA ALA A 486 -13.56 -18.50 -8.16
C ALA A 486 -12.90 -17.22 -8.70
N VAL A 487 -11.58 -17.22 -8.89
CA VAL A 487 -10.85 -16.11 -9.52
C VAL A 487 -11.36 -15.85 -10.93
N ARG A 488 -11.51 -16.91 -11.74
CA ARG A 488 -12.08 -16.80 -13.10
C ARG A 488 -13.45 -16.16 -13.08
N SER A 489 -14.32 -16.56 -12.15
CA SER A 489 -15.69 -16.05 -12.04
C SER A 489 -15.74 -14.58 -11.68
N ILE A 490 -14.79 -14.09 -10.86
CA ILE A 490 -14.68 -12.67 -10.51
C ILE A 490 -14.15 -11.86 -11.70
N LEU A 491 -13.08 -12.32 -12.36
CA LEU A 491 -12.58 -11.71 -13.59
C LEU A 491 -13.68 -11.61 -14.66
N ALA A 492 -14.46 -12.68 -14.82
CA ALA A 492 -15.47 -12.77 -15.86
C ALA A 492 -16.63 -11.78 -15.72
N GLN A 493 -16.89 -11.26 -14.52
CA GLN A 493 -17.88 -10.19 -14.30
C GLN A 493 -17.46 -8.88 -14.94
N SER A 494 -16.14 -8.68 -15.10
CA SER A 494 -15.59 -7.45 -15.68
C SER A 494 -15.27 -7.61 -17.16
N LEU A 495 -14.93 -8.81 -17.64
CA LEU A 495 -14.33 -9.03 -18.96
C LEU A 495 -15.33 -9.32 -20.08
N SER A 496 -14.88 -9.13 -21.33
CA SER A 496 -15.66 -9.49 -22.52
C SER A 496 -15.79 -11.01 -22.67
N ALA A 497 -16.75 -11.48 -23.47
CA ALA A 497 -16.90 -12.92 -23.75
C ALA A 497 -15.64 -13.51 -24.43
N ALA A 498 -14.96 -12.73 -25.26
CA ALA A 498 -13.72 -13.14 -25.92
C ALA A 498 -12.57 -13.29 -24.92
N ASP A 499 -12.41 -12.35 -23.99
CA ASP A 499 -11.41 -12.42 -22.93
C ASP A 499 -11.69 -13.59 -21.98
N ASN A 500 -12.95 -13.80 -21.64
CA ASN A 500 -13.39 -14.93 -20.80
C ASN A 500 -13.06 -16.29 -21.41
N ALA A 501 -13.08 -16.41 -22.74
CA ALA A 501 -12.71 -17.64 -23.44
C ALA A 501 -11.20 -17.96 -23.33
N ARG A 502 -10.36 -16.97 -22.98
CA ARG A 502 -8.91 -17.12 -22.81
C ARG A 502 -8.50 -17.50 -21.38
N LEU A 503 -9.43 -17.43 -20.41
CA LEU A 503 -9.17 -17.77 -19.01
C LEU A 503 -9.26 -19.29 -18.80
N LEU A 504 -8.15 -19.91 -18.39
CA LEU A 504 -8.01 -21.35 -18.20
C LEU A 504 -7.71 -21.70 -16.73
N PRO A 505 -8.70 -22.08 -15.93
CA PRO A 505 -8.48 -22.47 -14.55
C PRO A 505 -7.98 -23.91 -14.47
N ILE A 506 -6.80 -24.11 -13.89
CA ILE A 506 -6.17 -25.42 -13.67
C ILE A 506 -5.61 -25.50 -12.25
N SER A 507 -5.29 -26.70 -11.75
CA SER A 507 -4.73 -26.86 -10.42
C SER A 507 -3.71 -27.97 -10.32
N TYR A 508 -2.78 -27.81 -9.37
CA TYR A 508 -1.70 -28.75 -9.11
C TYR A 508 -1.52 -29.09 -7.63
N GLY A 509 -2.56 -28.83 -6.82
CA GLY A 509 -2.55 -29.17 -5.40
C GLY A 509 -1.35 -28.55 -4.70
N GLU A 510 -0.51 -29.39 -4.11
CA GLU A 510 0.60 -29.01 -3.24
C GLU A 510 1.92 -28.74 -3.97
N LEU A 511 1.96 -28.98 -5.30
CA LEU A 511 3.17 -28.78 -6.09
C LEU A 511 3.61 -27.31 -6.09
N LEU A 512 4.90 -27.06 -6.33
CA LEU A 512 5.51 -25.72 -6.40
C LEU A 512 5.24 -24.89 -5.11
N PRO A 513 5.65 -25.33 -3.92
CA PRO A 513 5.50 -24.50 -2.72
C PRO A 513 6.28 -23.17 -2.86
N LEU A 514 5.72 -22.07 -2.34
CA LEU A 514 6.45 -20.81 -2.21
C LEU A 514 7.32 -20.76 -0.94
N SER A 515 6.89 -21.48 0.10
CA SER A 515 7.48 -21.58 1.43
C SER A 515 7.20 -22.98 2.00
N CYS A 516 7.95 -23.42 3.02
CA CYS A 516 7.70 -24.70 3.68
C CYS A 516 6.31 -24.76 4.36
N ASN A 517 5.70 -25.94 4.42
CA ASN A 517 4.36 -26.12 5.02
C ASN A 517 4.37 -26.34 6.56
N ASP A 518 5.55 -26.25 7.19
CA ASP A 518 5.76 -26.45 8.62
C ASP A 518 5.10 -25.36 9.49
N SER A 519 5.03 -24.13 8.99
CA SER A 519 4.44 -22.97 9.67
C SER A 519 3.09 -22.56 9.06
N GLU A 520 2.23 -21.89 9.85
CA GLU A 520 0.97 -21.35 9.30
C GLU A 520 1.23 -20.30 8.21
N VAL A 521 2.23 -19.43 8.41
CA VAL A 521 2.64 -18.43 7.42
C VAL A 521 3.05 -19.09 6.10
N GLY A 522 3.81 -20.19 6.17
CA GLY A 522 4.22 -20.94 4.99
C GLY A 522 3.03 -21.61 4.27
N ARG A 523 2.10 -22.18 5.03
CA ARG A 523 0.84 -22.73 4.49
C ARG A 523 -0.04 -21.65 3.84
N GLU A 524 -0.20 -20.49 4.47
CA GLU A 524 -0.87 -19.31 3.89
C GLU A 524 -0.26 -18.92 2.55
N ARG A 525 1.08 -18.92 2.46
CA ARG A 525 1.81 -18.68 1.21
C ARG A 525 1.63 -19.79 0.16
N ASN A 526 1.22 -20.99 0.55
CA ASN A 526 0.96 -22.07 -0.41
C ASN A 526 -0.50 -22.12 -0.88
N ARG A 527 -1.45 -21.61 -0.08
CA ARG A 527 -2.87 -21.42 -0.46
C ARG A 527 -3.03 -20.23 -1.43
N ARG A 528 -2.93 -20.48 -2.74
CA ARG A 528 -2.97 -19.39 -3.74
C ARG A 528 -3.49 -19.79 -5.11
N VAL A 529 -3.80 -18.78 -5.90
CA VAL A 529 -3.93 -18.90 -7.35
C VAL A 529 -2.87 -18.00 -8.00
N GLU A 530 -2.10 -18.55 -8.91
CA GLU A 530 -1.12 -17.82 -9.72
C GLU A 530 -1.68 -17.52 -11.11
N VAL A 531 -1.13 -16.50 -11.77
CA VAL A 531 -1.48 -16.15 -13.15
C VAL A 531 -0.29 -16.46 -14.06
N TRP A 532 -0.55 -17.23 -15.11
CA TRP A 532 0.45 -17.60 -16.10
C TRP A 532 -0.03 -17.24 -17.50
N LEU A 533 0.87 -16.73 -18.34
CA LEU A 533 0.58 -16.33 -19.70
C LEU A 533 1.25 -17.27 -20.68
N ARG A 534 0.50 -17.78 -21.66
CA ARG A 534 1.03 -18.69 -22.67
C ARG A 534 0.46 -18.37 -24.04
N LEU A 535 1.27 -18.53 -25.09
CA LEU A 535 0.77 -18.44 -26.46
C LEU A 535 -0.12 -19.66 -26.79
N PRO A 536 -1.29 -19.49 -27.44
CA PRO A 536 -2.22 -20.60 -27.74
C PRO A 536 -1.59 -21.80 -28.47
N ASN A 537 -0.58 -21.54 -29.32
CA ASN A 537 0.08 -22.55 -30.15
C ASN A 537 1.35 -23.15 -29.50
N SER A 538 1.70 -22.83 -28.26
CA SER A 538 2.88 -23.43 -27.63
C SER A 538 2.68 -24.90 -27.23
N ARG A 539 1.43 -25.41 -27.26
CA ARG A 539 1.11 -26.83 -27.07
C ARG A 539 1.67 -27.74 -28.18
N THR A 540 1.98 -27.19 -29.36
CA THR A 540 2.19 -27.95 -30.60
C THR A 540 3.64 -28.07 -31.09
N VAL A 541 4.66 -27.74 -30.30
CA VAL A 541 6.04 -28.13 -30.66
C VAL A 541 6.25 -29.60 -30.28
N SER A 542 5.68 -30.47 -31.10
CA SER A 542 6.07 -31.86 -31.25
C SER A 542 6.72 -31.99 -32.63
N ARG A 543 8.03 -32.22 -32.63
CA ARG A 543 8.67 -33.16 -33.55
C ARG A 543 9.77 -33.87 -32.82
#